data_AF-A0A2N2MU23-F1
#
_entry.id   AF-A0A2N2MU23-F1
#
_cell.length_a   1.000
_cell.length_b   1.000
_cell.length_c   1.000
_cell.angle_alpha   90.00
_cell.angle_beta   90.00
_cell.angle_gamma   90.00
#
_symmetry.space_group_name_H-M   'P 1'
#
loop_
_entity.id
_entity.type
_entity.pdbx_description
1 polymer ?
#
loop_
_entity_poly.entity_id
_entity_poly.type
_entity_poly.pdbx_seq_one_letter_code
_entity_poly.pdbx_strand_id
1 'polypeptide(L)'
;MTPSGDDWLSGFLLFYARIGIQNEFIHHLGQALTALAFESTTMISANRIEAACQGWSEELFLGVVDSLLVDDAQVSDLTIERLVNFGHSSGVDTCVGIGAALTVERLVNP
;
A
#
# COMPACT_ATOMS: atom_id res chain seq x y z
N MET A 1 -17.39 0.10 -0.45
CA MET A 1 -16.00 -0.22 -0.07
C MET A 1 -16.01 -0.97 1.28
N THR A 2 -15.00 -1.77 1.61
CA THR A 2 -14.94 -2.53 2.89
C THR A 2 -13.60 -2.24 3.58
N PRO A 3 -13.51 -2.23 4.93
CA PRO A 3 -12.26 -1.88 5.63
C PRO A 3 -11.03 -2.66 5.13
N SER A 4 -11.18 -3.98 4.95
CA SER A 4 -10.11 -4.86 4.43
C SER A 4 -9.71 -4.51 2.99
N GLY A 5 -10.70 -4.24 2.13
CA GLY A 5 -10.44 -3.79 0.76
C GLY A 5 -9.76 -2.42 0.68
N ASP A 6 -10.11 -1.50 1.58
CA ASP A 6 -9.51 -0.17 1.64
C ASP A 6 -8.03 -0.23 2.03
N ASP A 7 -7.71 -1.09 3.00
CA ASP A 7 -6.34 -1.34 3.46
C ASP A 7 -5.51 -2.01 2.37
N TRP A 8 -6.06 -3.02 1.71
CA TRP A 8 -5.42 -3.65 0.57
C TRP A 8 -5.12 -2.66 -0.56
N LEU A 9 -6.09 -1.82 -0.93
CA LEU A 9 -5.91 -0.79 -1.95
C LEU A 9 -4.84 0.23 -1.56
N SER A 10 -4.84 0.66 -0.30
CA SER A 10 -3.83 1.58 0.24
C SER A 10 -2.43 0.99 0.08
N GLY A 11 -2.23 -0.27 0.47
CA GLY A 11 -0.95 -0.95 0.31
C GLY A 11 -0.51 -1.11 -1.15
N PHE A 12 -1.44 -1.49 -2.02
CA PHE A 12 -1.18 -1.66 -3.46
C PHE A 12 -0.73 -0.36 -4.12
N LEU A 13 -1.47 0.74 -3.89
CA LEU A 13 -1.17 2.05 -4.48
C LEU A 13 0.10 2.67 -3.89
N LEU A 14 0.35 2.46 -2.58
CA LEU A 14 1.56 2.91 -1.91
C LEU A 14 2.81 2.37 -2.59
N PHE A 15 2.86 1.07 -2.90
CA PHE A 15 4.01 0.45 -3.56
C PHE A 15 4.37 1.17 -4.87
N TYR A 16 3.41 1.35 -5.76
CA TYR A 16 3.62 2.01 -7.05
C TYR A 16 4.05 3.48 -6.91
N ALA A 17 3.46 4.21 -5.95
CA ALA A 17 3.88 5.57 -5.63
C ALA A 17 5.33 5.64 -5.13
N ARG A 18 5.76 4.69 -4.29
CA ARG A 18 7.13 4.68 -3.73
C ARG A 18 8.21 4.30 -4.75
N ILE A 19 7.92 3.36 -5.66
CA ILE A 19 8.88 2.99 -6.73
C ILE A 19 8.93 3.99 -7.88
N GLY A 20 8.11 5.03 -7.85
CA GLY A 20 8.04 6.04 -8.90
C GLY A 20 7.36 5.57 -10.19
N ILE A 21 6.71 4.40 -10.18
CA ILE A 21 5.94 3.90 -11.33
C ILE A 21 4.52 4.45 -11.22
N GLN A 22 4.35 5.67 -11.72
CA GLN A 22 3.07 6.35 -11.88
C GLN A 22 2.72 6.45 -13.36
N ASN A 23 2.48 5.30 -13.99
CA ASN A 23 1.95 5.31 -15.35
C ASN A 23 0.49 5.81 -15.33
N GLU A 24 0.00 6.23 -16.50
CA GLU A 24 -1.34 6.82 -16.65
C GLU A 24 -2.45 5.91 -16.10
N PHE A 25 -2.29 4.58 -16.20
CA PHE A 25 -3.23 3.62 -15.66
C PHE A 25 -3.28 3.66 -14.12
N ILE A 26 -2.13 3.57 -13.44
CA ILE A 26 -2.08 3.61 -11.97
C ILE A 26 -2.59 4.96 -11.45
N HIS A 27 -2.25 6.06 -12.13
CA HIS A 27 -2.73 7.39 -11.76
C HIS A 27 -4.26 7.50 -11.84
N HIS A 28 -4.85 7.11 -12.97
CA HIS A 28 -6.31 7.13 -13.15
C HIS A 28 -7.01 6.14 -12.21
N LEU A 29 -6.42 4.97 -11.97
CA LEU A 29 -6.94 4.00 -11.02
C LEU A 29 -6.98 4.60 -9.61
N GLY A 30 -5.88 5.20 -9.16
CA GLY A 30 -5.81 5.86 -7.85
C GLY A 30 -6.86 6.96 -7.70
N GLN A 31 -7.00 7.84 -8.70
CA GLN A 31 -8.01 8.90 -8.69
C GLN A 31 -9.44 8.36 -8.61
N ALA A 32 -9.77 7.37 -9.45
CA ALA A 32 -11.11 6.78 -9.48
C ALA A 32 -11.45 6.07 -8.16
N LEU A 33 -10.49 5.35 -7.57
CA LEU A 33 -10.67 4.65 -6.30
C LEU A 33 -10.77 5.63 -5.12
N THR A 34 -9.98 6.71 -5.10
CA THR A 34 -10.10 7.75 -4.07
C THR A 34 -11.49 8.41 -4.13
N ALA A 35 -11.95 8.80 -5.31
CA ALA A 35 -13.29 9.39 -5.47
C ALA A 35 -14.40 8.44 -4.98
N LEU A 36 -14.32 7.16 -5.36
CA LEU A 36 -15.26 6.14 -4.89
C LEU A 36 -15.17 5.92 -3.38
N ALA A 37 -13.98 5.99 -2.79
CA ALA A 37 -13.77 5.79 -1.35
C ALA A 37 -14.46 6.88 -0.53
N PHE A 38 -14.36 8.14 -0.94
CA PHE A 38 -15.05 9.26 -0.28
C PHE A 38 -16.57 9.13 -0.28
N GLU A 39 -17.14 8.41 -1.25
CA GLU A 39 -18.58 8.17 -1.35
C GLU A 39 -19.04 6.88 -0.63
N SER A 40 -18.14 5.93 -0.39
CA SER A 40 -18.53 4.55 -0.08
C SER A 40 -17.80 3.87 1.09
N THR A 41 -16.92 4.59 1.79
CA THR A 41 -16.30 4.16 3.05
C THR A 41 -16.15 5.32 4.04
N THR A 42 -15.40 5.12 5.13
CA THR A 42 -15.11 6.14 6.12
C THR A 42 -14.12 7.17 5.58
N MET A 43 -14.20 8.40 6.10
CA MET A 43 -13.22 9.45 5.77
C MET A 43 -11.78 9.03 6.11
N ILE A 44 -11.58 8.21 7.15
CA ILE A 44 -10.25 7.71 7.52
C ILE A 44 -9.69 6.81 6.42
N SER A 45 -10.48 5.83 5.95
CA SER A 45 -10.08 4.94 4.87
C SER A 45 -9.86 5.67 3.55
N ALA A 46 -10.74 6.62 3.20
CA ALA A 46 -10.61 7.42 1.98
C ALA A 46 -9.33 8.26 1.98
N ASN A 47 -9.02 8.93 3.11
CA ASN A 47 -7.79 9.70 3.26
C ASN A 47 -6.53 8.82 3.19
N ARG A 48 -6.59 7.58 3.71
CA ARG A 48 -5.46 6.62 3.60
C ARG A 48 -5.16 6.24 2.16
N ILE A 49 -6.19 5.98 1.36
CA ILE A 49 -6.04 5.68 -0.07
C ILE A 49 -5.47 6.90 -0.81
N GLU A 50 -5.99 8.11 -0.53
CA GLU A 50 -5.48 9.35 -1.12
C GLU A 50 -4.00 9.59 -0.77
N ALA A 51 -3.62 9.39 0.50
CA ALA A 51 -2.25 9.52 0.96
C ALA A 51 -1.33 8.48 0.30
N ALA A 52 -1.79 7.23 0.19
CA ALA A 52 -1.03 6.15 -0.46
C ALA A 52 -0.71 6.47 -1.93
N CYS A 53 -1.67 7.04 -2.67
CA CYS A 53 -1.43 7.53 -4.04
C CYS A 53 -0.31 8.58 -4.13
N GLN A 54 -0.04 9.29 -3.04
CA GLN A 54 1.03 10.31 -2.94
C GLN A 54 2.33 9.74 -2.36
N GLY A 55 2.37 8.44 -2.07
CA GLY A 55 3.53 7.79 -1.45
C GLY A 55 3.63 8.00 0.06
N TRP A 56 2.54 8.41 0.71
CA TRP A 56 2.46 8.65 2.15
C TRP A 56 1.66 7.55 2.84
N SER A 57 2.15 7.12 4.00
CA SER A 57 1.52 6.12 4.86
C SER A 57 2.18 6.18 6.24
N GLU A 58 1.75 5.32 7.15
CA GLU A 58 2.40 5.09 8.42
C GLU A 58 3.86 4.65 8.23
N GLU A 59 4.75 5.10 9.11
CA GLU A 59 6.19 4.81 9.06
C GLU A 59 6.49 3.30 8.96
N LEU A 60 5.64 2.47 9.58
CA LEU A 60 5.72 1.03 9.50
C LEU A 60 5.63 0.52 8.04
N PHE A 61 4.63 0.96 7.28
CA PHE A 61 4.43 0.52 5.90
C PHE A 61 5.44 1.15 4.96
N LEU A 62 5.83 2.41 5.20
CA LEU A 62 6.91 3.04 4.46
C LEU A 62 8.22 2.26 4.62
N GLY A 63 8.58 1.88 5.84
CA GLY A 63 9.76 1.07 6.12
C GLY A 63 9.71 -0.30 5.44
N VAL A 64 8.52 -0.93 5.39
CA VAL A 64 8.34 -2.19 4.63
C VAL A 64 8.56 -1.97 3.14
N VAL A 65 7.86 -1.03 2.52
CA VAL A 65 7.98 -0.81 1.08
C VAL A 65 9.41 -0.46 0.72
N ASP A 66 10.03 0.47 1.43
CA ASP A 66 11.41 0.89 1.16
C ASP A 66 12.42 -0.25 1.31
N SER A 67 12.22 -1.15 2.29
CA SER A 67 13.05 -2.35 2.43
C SER A 67 12.93 -3.29 1.23
N LEU A 68 11.79 -3.35 0.56
CA LEU A 68 11.62 -4.19 -0.64
C LEU A 68 12.36 -3.63 -1.87
N LEU A 69 12.81 -2.37 -1.82
CA LEU A 69 13.48 -1.69 -2.95
C LEU A 69 15.01 -1.72 -2.86
N VAL A 70 15.57 -2.25 -1.79
CA VAL A 70 17.02 -2.31 -1.57
C VAL A 70 17.43 -3.78 -1.50
N ASP A 71 18.32 -4.22 -2.41
CA ASP A 71 18.72 -5.63 -2.57
C ASP A 71 19.30 -6.27 -1.29
N ASP A 72 19.87 -5.48 -0.39
CA ASP A 72 20.47 -5.92 0.88
C ASP A 72 19.65 -5.52 2.12
N ALA A 73 18.39 -5.13 1.95
CA ALA A 73 17.58 -4.72 3.10
C ALA A 73 17.33 -5.89 4.07
N GLN A 74 17.80 -5.72 5.30
CA GLN A 74 17.43 -6.59 6.41
C GLN A 74 16.17 -6.03 7.05
N VAL A 75 15.04 -6.71 6.89
CA VAL A 75 13.84 -6.41 7.68
C VAL A 75 14.10 -6.93 9.10
N SER A 76 14.16 -6.02 10.07
CA SER A 76 14.41 -6.42 11.46
C SER A 76 13.26 -7.25 12.03
N ASP A 77 13.57 -8.19 12.92
CA ASP A 77 12.55 -8.97 13.64
C ASP A 77 11.55 -8.07 14.38
N LEU A 78 12.00 -6.91 14.87
CA LEU A 78 11.15 -5.89 15.49
C LEU A 78 10.16 -5.27 14.50
N THR A 79 10.56 -5.07 13.24
CA THR A 79 9.66 -4.61 12.17
C THR A 79 8.62 -5.69 11.87
N ILE A 80 9.03 -6.95 11.79
CA ILE A 80 8.12 -8.09 11.58
C ILE A 80 7.13 -8.19 12.74
N GLU A 81 7.60 -8.12 13.98
CA GLU A 81 6.75 -8.14 15.17
C GLU A 81 5.77 -6.97 15.19
N ARG A 82 6.21 -5.76 14.82
CA ARG A 82 5.32 -4.60 14.68
C ARG A 82 4.28 -4.79 13.58
N LEU A 83 4.63 -5.38 12.44
CA LEU A 83 3.67 -5.69 11.36
C LEU A 83 2.61 -6.69 11.81
N VAL A 84 3.04 -7.76 12.49
CA VAL A 84 2.15 -8.81 13.00
C VAL A 84 1.19 -8.25 14.06
N ASN A 85 1.67 -7.31 14.89
CA ASN A 85 0.90 -6.74 15.98
C ASN A 85 0.10 -5.46 15.60
N PHE A 86 0.33 -4.88 14.42
CA PHE A 86 -0.36 -3.66 13.99
C PHE A 86 -1.76 -3.96 13.46
N GLY A 87 -2.79 -3.56 14.21
CA GLY A 87 -4.17 -3.50 13.73
C GLY A 87 -4.73 -4.81 13.18
N HIS A 88 -4.21 -5.96 13.64
CA HIS A 88 -4.47 -7.38 13.29
C HIS A 88 -4.94 -7.73 11.86
N SER A 89 -6.05 -7.18 11.36
CA SER A 89 -6.49 -7.36 9.97
C SER A 89 -5.98 -6.26 9.04
N SER A 90 -6.00 -4.99 9.48
CA SER A 90 -5.66 -3.83 8.65
C SER A 90 -4.18 -3.83 8.22
N GLY A 91 -3.28 -4.20 9.15
CA GLY A 91 -1.86 -4.37 8.85
C GLY A 91 -1.61 -5.48 7.83
N VAL A 92 -2.27 -6.64 8.01
CA VAL A 92 -2.15 -7.78 7.09
C VAL A 92 -2.68 -7.41 5.71
N ASP A 93 -3.87 -6.82 5.62
CA ASP A 93 -4.49 -6.45 4.34
C ASP A 93 -3.64 -5.44 3.57
N THR A 94 -3.08 -4.44 4.27
CA THR A 94 -2.14 -3.48 3.68
C THR A 94 -0.88 -4.16 3.16
N CYS A 95 -0.27 -5.07 3.93
CA CYS A 95 0.90 -5.84 3.48
C CYS A 95 0.59 -6.76 2.30
N VAL A 96 -0.60 -7.39 2.27
CA VAL A 96 -1.05 -8.20 1.15
C VAL A 96 -1.22 -7.34 -0.10
N GLY A 97 -1.72 -6.12 0.03
CA GLY A 97 -1.77 -5.13 -1.06
C GLY A 97 -0.39 -4.81 -1.64
N ILE A 98 0.59 -4.53 -0.77
CA ILE A 98 1.99 -4.30 -1.16
C ILE A 98 2.56 -5.53 -1.90
N GLY A 99 2.37 -6.73 -1.35
CA GLY A 99 2.86 -7.97 -1.95
C GLY A 99 2.22 -8.30 -3.30
N ALA A 100 0.94 -7.97 -3.47
CA ALA A 100 0.25 -8.11 -4.76
C ALA A 100 0.84 -7.18 -5.81
N ALA A 101 1.10 -5.91 -5.48
CA ALA A 101 1.73 -4.94 -6.36
C ALA A 101 3.14 -5.40 -6.80
N LEU A 102 3.95 -5.87 -5.84
CA LEU A 102 5.28 -6.44 -6.13
C LEU A 102 5.21 -7.64 -7.08
N THR A 103 4.21 -8.52 -6.90
CA THR A 103 4.03 -9.70 -7.75
C THR A 103 3.65 -9.29 -9.17
N VAL A 104 2.71 -8.35 -9.33
CA VAL A 104 2.31 -7.81 -10.63
C VAL A 104 3.52 -7.17 -11.33
N GLU A 105 4.30 -6.38 -10.60
CA GLU A 105 5.48 -5.71 -11.16
C GLU A 105 6.51 -6.71 -11.69
N ARG A 106 6.81 -7.78 -10.94
CA ARG A 106 7.71 -8.87 -11.40
C ARG A 106 7.19 -9.63 -12.61
N LEU A 107 5.87 -9.73 -12.78
CA LEU A 107 5.28 -10.40 -13.94
C LEU A 107 5.31 -9.53 -15.20
N VAL A 108 5.21 -8.20 -15.03
CA VAL A 108 5.21 -7.25 -16.14
C VAL A 108 6.63 -6.87 -16.55
N ASN A 109 7.57 -6.80 -15.60
CA ASN A 109 8.97 -6.43 -15.80
C ASN A 109 9.91 -7.54 -15.25
N PRO A 110 10.12 -8.65 -15.99
CA PRO A 110 10.90 -9.80 -15.56
C PRO A 110 12.43 -9.61 -15.62
#